data_AF-D9WU63-F1
#
_entry.id   AF-D9WU63-F1
#
_cell.length_a   1.000
_cell.length_b   1.000
_cell.length_c   1.000
_cell.angle_alpha   90.00
_cell.angle_beta   90.00
_cell.angle_gamma   90.00
#
_symmetry.space_group_name_H-M   'P 1'
#
loop_
_entity.id
_entity.type
_entity.pdbx_description
1 polymer ?
#
loop_
_entity_poly.entity_id
_entity_poly.type
_entity_poly.pdbx_seq_one_letter_code
_entity_poly.pdbx_strand_id
1 'polypeptide(L)'
;MYGLTAAVASSALTVIAAGHLAAVAESSDAVVVGAAAVAVGTLARALPLPTPAAVVLGLLAAAGAGVGAGHLTGTGTGTAAVLGLAAGACALVGLRVAAYDYPSRFVHMTAGVALPLAAAAPAVYVLGRALV
;
A
#
# COMPACT_ATOMS: atom_id res chain seq x y z
N MET A 1 -10.13 -10.38 24.81
CA MET A 1 -9.15 -10.48 23.71
C MET A 1 -9.78 -10.20 22.34
N TYR A 2 -10.86 -10.88 21.92
CA TYR A 2 -11.54 -10.63 20.63
C TYR A 2 -12.04 -9.19 20.40
N GLY A 3 -12.56 -8.53 21.44
CA GLY A 3 -13.06 -7.15 21.33
C GLY A 3 -11.96 -6.12 21.09
N LEU A 4 -10.78 -6.33 21.68
CA LEU A 4 -9.62 -5.44 21.54
C LEU A 4 -9.02 -5.56 20.13
N THR A 5 -8.92 -6.78 19.60
CA THR A 5 -8.49 -7.01 18.20
C THR A 5 -9.49 -6.46 17.20
N ALA A 6 -10.79 -6.60 17.45
CA ALA A 6 -11.83 -6.03 16.58
C ALA A 6 -11.78 -4.50 16.58
N ALA A 7 -11.59 -3.88 17.76
CA ALA A 7 -11.47 -2.44 17.89
C ALA A 7 -10.22 -1.89 17.18
N VAL A 8 -9.06 -2.53 17.35
CA VAL A 8 -7.81 -2.11 16.68
C VAL A 8 -7.92 -2.29 15.16
N ALA A 9 -8.47 -3.42 14.69
CA ALA A 9 -8.69 -3.66 13.26
C ALA A 9 -9.65 -2.63 12.65
N SER A 10 -10.76 -2.36 13.35
CA SER A 10 -11.73 -1.35 12.91
C SER A 10 -11.11 0.04 12.88
N SER A 11 -10.36 0.44 13.92
CA SER A 11 -9.68 1.73 13.97
C SER A 11 -8.63 1.87 12.86
N ALA A 12 -7.86 0.81 12.58
CA ALA A 12 -6.89 0.83 11.49
C ALA A 12 -7.58 0.97 10.12
N LEU A 13 -8.65 0.21 9.87
CA LEU A 13 -9.47 0.36 8.66
C LEU A 13 -10.09 1.74 8.54
N THR A 14 -10.55 2.33 9.65
CA THR A 14 -11.08 3.69 9.67
C THR A 14 -10.00 4.72 9.33
N VAL A 15 -8.78 4.57 9.86
CA VAL A 15 -7.66 5.47 9.52
C VAL A 15 -7.26 5.32 8.06
N ILE A 16 -7.23 4.10 7.51
CA ILE A 16 -6.96 3.83 6.09
C ILE A 16 -8.07 4.44 5.21
N ALA A 17 -9.33 4.19 5.54
CA ALA A 17 -10.48 4.74 4.82
C ALA A 17 -10.51 6.27 4.89
N ALA A 18 -10.18 6.86 6.04
CA ALA A 18 -10.07 8.31 6.20
C ALA A 18 -8.90 8.88 5.38
N GLY A 19 -7.74 8.22 5.36
CA GLY A 19 -6.58 8.63 4.56
C GLY A 19 -6.84 8.52 3.05
N HIS A 20 -7.54 7.46 2.61
CA HIS A 20 -7.99 7.35 1.21
C HIS A 20 -9.09 8.36 0.88
N LEU A 21 -10.05 8.64 1.76
CA LEU A 21 -11.06 9.68 1.55
C LEU A 21 -10.44 11.08 1.48
N ALA A 22 -9.45 11.38 2.33
CA ALA A 22 -8.70 12.63 2.30
C ALA A 22 -7.87 12.78 1.02
N ALA A 23 -7.27 11.69 0.54
CA ALA A 23 -6.57 11.68 -0.74
C ALA A 23 -7.54 11.78 -1.94
N VAL A 24 -8.72 11.15 -1.88
CA VAL A 24 -9.79 11.30 -2.90
C VAL A 24 -10.31 12.74 -2.96
N ALA A 25 -10.45 13.41 -1.81
CA ALA A 25 -10.94 14.79 -1.75
C ALA A 25 -10.02 15.79 -2.45
N GLU A 26 -8.73 15.47 -2.62
CA GLU A 26 -7.75 16.30 -3.32
C GLU A 26 -7.44 15.77 -4.73
N SER A 27 -7.18 14.47 -4.89
CA SER A 27 -6.88 13.84 -6.18
C SER A 27 -7.28 12.36 -6.20
N SER A 28 -8.43 12.08 -6.80
CA SER A 28 -8.90 10.70 -7.08
C SER A 28 -7.86 9.85 -7.82
N ASP A 29 -7.07 10.49 -8.68
CA ASP A 29 -6.10 9.79 -9.51
C ASP A 29 -4.90 9.26 -8.72
N ALA A 30 -4.42 10.01 -7.73
CA ALA A 30 -3.34 9.57 -6.85
C ALA A 30 -3.75 8.33 -6.02
N VAL A 31 -5.04 8.22 -5.67
CA VAL A 31 -5.58 7.06 -4.95
C VAL A 31 -5.62 5.83 -5.83
N VAL A 32 -6.05 5.96 -7.08
CA VAL A 32 -6.06 4.86 -8.06
C VAL A 32 -4.64 4.33 -8.29
N VAL A 33 -3.68 5.24 -8.48
CA VAL A 33 -2.26 4.90 -8.69
C VAL A 33 -1.66 4.21 -7.47
N GLY A 34 -1.88 4.77 -6.27
CA GLY A 34 -1.37 4.19 -5.02
C GLY A 34 -1.99 2.82 -4.72
N ALA A 35 -3.30 2.65 -4.89
CA ALA A 35 -3.99 1.40 -4.64
C ALA A 35 -3.54 0.29 -5.61
N ALA A 36 -3.41 0.62 -6.90
CA ALA A 36 -2.90 -0.32 -7.91
C ALA A 36 -1.46 -0.76 -7.59
N ALA A 37 -0.60 0.17 -7.20
CA ALA A 37 0.79 -0.11 -6.83
C ALA A 37 0.90 -1.04 -5.61
N VAL A 38 0.11 -0.80 -4.57
CA VAL A 38 0.08 -1.65 -3.36
C VAL A 38 -0.44 -3.06 -3.71
N ALA A 39 -1.52 -3.16 -4.49
CA ALA A 39 -2.09 -4.46 -4.87
C ALA A 39 -1.08 -5.30 -5.68
N VAL A 40 -0.47 -4.72 -6.70
CA VAL A 40 0.46 -5.45 -7.58
C VAL A 40 1.78 -5.74 -6.87
N GLY A 41 2.31 -4.79 -6.09
CA GLY A 41 3.55 -4.99 -5.33
C GLY A 41 3.43 -6.08 -4.27
N THR A 42 2.29 -6.16 -3.58
CA THR A 42 2.03 -7.23 -2.59
C THR A 42 1.81 -8.59 -3.24
N LEU A 43 1.14 -8.64 -4.41
CA LEU A 43 1.01 -9.88 -5.20
C LEU A 43 2.37 -10.40 -5.70
N ALA A 44 3.20 -9.52 -6.25
CA ALA A 44 4.55 -9.88 -6.70
C ALA A 44 5.43 -10.39 -5.55
N ARG A 45 5.24 -9.81 -4.35
CA ARG A 45 5.92 -10.25 -3.12
C ARG A 45 5.49 -11.64 -2.65
N ALA A 46 4.29 -12.10 -3.01
CA ALA A 46 3.77 -13.40 -2.63
C ALA A 46 4.35 -14.56 -3.47
N LEU A 47 5.12 -14.28 -4.54
CA LEU A 47 5.76 -15.33 -5.32
C LEU A 47 6.79 -16.11 -4.49
N PRO A 48 6.91 -17.44 -4.70
CA PRO A 48 7.85 -18.31 -3.98
C PRO A 48 9.28 -18.11 -4.48
N LEU A 49 9.86 -16.95 -4.19
CA LEU A 49 11.21 -16.56 -4.58
C LEU A 49 12.08 -16.33 -3.35
N PRO A 50 13.42 -16.33 -3.50
CA PRO A 50 14.32 -15.87 -2.44
C PRO A 50 13.89 -14.49 -1.95
N THR A 51 13.87 -14.31 -0.64
CA THR A 51 13.36 -13.10 0.01
C THR A 51 13.88 -11.77 -0.56
N PRO A 52 15.18 -11.59 -0.87
CA PRO A 52 15.63 -10.34 -1.50
C PRO A 52 15.07 -10.16 -2.92
N ALA A 53 15.04 -11.22 -3.73
CA ALA A 53 14.49 -11.18 -5.08
C ALA A 53 13.01 -10.80 -5.08
N ALA A 54 12.23 -11.35 -4.14
CA ALA A 54 10.81 -11.00 -3.99
C ALA A 54 10.58 -9.54 -3.53
N VAL A 55 11.53 -8.90 -2.82
CA VAL A 55 11.40 -7.46 -2.46
C VAL A 55 11.61 -6.64 -3.72
N VAL A 56 12.70 -6.91 -4.45
CA VAL A 56 13.04 -6.18 -5.67
C VAL A 56 11.92 -6.30 -6.70
N LEU A 57 11.41 -7.51 -6.92
CA LEU A 57 10.25 -7.73 -7.78
C LEU A 57 9.01 -6.99 -7.30
N GLY A 58 8.73 -7.00 -5.99
CA GLY A 58 7.61 -6.24 -5.42
C GLY A 58 7.70 -4.73 -5.69
N LEU A 59 8.88 -4.15 -5.52
CA LEU A 59 9.11 -2.71 -5.78
C LEU A 59 9.01 -2.37 -7.27
N LEU A 60 9.60 -3.19 -8.15
CA LEU A 60 9.50 -3.01 -9.59
C LEU A 60 8.05 -3.15 -10.08
N ALA A 61 7.32 -4.11 -9.54
CA ALA A 61 5.92 -4.34 -9.88
C ALA A 61 5.01 -3.20 -9.37
N ALA A 62 5.27 -2.66 -8.18
CA ALA A 62 4.56 -1.49 -7.65
C ALA A 62 4.83 -0.23 -8.48
N ALA A 63 6.09 0.01 -8.87
CA ALA A 63 6.44 1.12 -9.75
C ALA A 63 5.78 0.97 -11.14
N GLY A 64 5.82 -0.23 -11.72
CA GLY A 64 5.19 -0.52 -13.01
C GLY A 64 3.66 -0.38 -12.97
N ALA A 65 3.01 -0.83 -11.89
CA ALA A 65 1.58 -0.63 -11.68
C ALA A 65 1.23 0.85 -11.47
N GLY A 66 2.11 1.61 -10.79
CA GLY A 66 1.99 3.06 -10.69
C GLY A 66 2.02 3.74 -12.05
N VAL A 67 2.99 3.41 -12.91
CA VAL A 67 3.07 3.92 -14.29
C VAL A 67 1.82 3.56 -15.10
N GLY A 68 1.39 2.29 -15.05
CA GLY A 68 0.20 1.81 -15.76
C GLY A 68 -1.07 2.55 -15.34
N ALA A 69 -1.28 2.70 -14.03
CA ALA A 69 -2.40 3.47 -13.49
C ALA A 69 -2.28 4.96 -13.84
N GLY A 70 -1.06 5.51 -13.88
CA GLY A 70 -0.82 6.90 -14.25
C GLY A 70 -1.15 7.23 -15.70
N HIS A 71 -1.03 6.26 -16.60
CA HIS A 71 -1.54 6.39 -17.98
C HIS A 71 -3.06 6.44 -18.05
N LEU A 72 -3.75 5.70 -17.19
CA LEU A 72 -5.21 5.66 -17.15
C LEU A 72 -5.80 6.92 -16.52
N THR A 73 -5.07 7.54 -15.60
CA THR A 73 -5.51 8.73 -14.86
C THR A 73 -4.94 10.05 -15.38
N GLY A 74 -3.96 10.02 -16.29
CA GLY A 74 -3.34 11.23 -16.83
C GLY A 74 -2.38 11.95 -15.88
N THR A 75 -2.00 11.32 -14.76
CA THR A 75 -1.13 11.89 -13.70
C THR A 75 0.33 12.05 -14.08
N GLY A 76 0.72 11.62 -15.29
CA GLY A 76 2.11 11.64 -15.77
C GLY A 76 2.91 10.43 -15.29
N THR A 77 3.77 9.90 -16.17
CA THR A 77 4.45 8.62 -15.94
C THR A 77 5.50 8.68 -14.82
N GLY A 78 6.25 9.79 -14.73
CA GLY A 78 7.31 9.95 -13.72
C GLY A 78 6.77 10.12 -12.30
N THR A 79 5.78 10.98 -12.14
CA THR A 79 5.05 11.21 -10.88
C THR A 79 4.34 9.95 -10.40
N ALA A 80 3.66 9.24 -11.29
CA ALA A 80 2.98 7.99 -10.96
C ALA A 80 3.94 6.84 -10.60
N ALA A 81 5.13 6.80 -11.22
CA ALA A 81 6.18 5.84 -10.86
C ALA A 81 6.70 6.06 -9.43
N VAL A 82 7.01 7.32 -9.08
CA VAL A 82 7.50 7.68 -7.73
C VAL A 82 6.44 7.40 -6.67
N LEU A 83 5.18 7.76 -6.95
CA LEU A 83 4.05 7.49 -6.07
C LEU A 83 3.88 5.98 -5.86
N GLY A 84 3.93 5.19 -6.93
CA GLY A 84 3.81 3.74 -6.86
C GLY A 84 4.97 3.06 -6.12
N LEU A 85 6.20 3.55 -6.30
CA LEU A 85 7.38 3.02 -5.62
C LEU A 85 7.32 3.30 -4.11
N ALA A 86 6.94 4.52 -3.71
CA ALA A 86 6.78 4.89 -2.32
C ALA A 86 5.65 4.10 -1.64
N ALA A 87 4.47 4.02 -2.26
CA ALA A 87 3.34 3.25 -1.76
C ALA A 87 3.70 1.75 -1.64
N GLY A 88 4.37 1.20 -2.65
CA GLY A 88 4.86 -0.17 -2.66
C GLY A 88 5.88 -0.44 -1.55
N ALA A 89 6.85 0.45 -1.33
CA ALA A 89 7.84 0.32 -0.26
C ALA A 89 7.17 0.30 1.12
N CYS A 90 6.24 1.22 1.37
CA CYS A 90 5.45 1.24 2.60
C CYS A 90 4.66 -0.05 2.80
N ALA A 91 4.03 -0.57 1.74
CA ALA A 91 3.28 -1.83 1.80
C ALA A 91 4.17 -3.04 2.12
N LEU A 92 5.36 -3.14 1.50
CA LEU A 92 6.30 -4.23 1.76
C LEU A 92 6.90 -4.17 3.16
N VAL A 93 7.17 -2.97 3.69
CA VAL A 93 7.57 -2.79 5.09
C VAL A 93 6.45 -3.27 6.00
N GLY A 94 5.19 -2.93 5.70
CA GLY A 94 4.06 -3.43 6.47
C GLY A 94 3.91 -4.94 6.42
N LEU A 95 4.12 -5.54 5.24
CA LEU A 95 4.08 -7.00 5.06
C LEU A 95 5.20 -7.70 5.84
N ARG A 96 6.37 -7.04 5.98
CA ARG A 96 7.48 -7.54 6.78
C ARG A 96 7.20 -7.48 8.27
N VAL A 97 6.66 -6.36 8.76
CA VAL A 97 6.23 -6.22 10.16
C VAL A 97 5.18 -7.29 10.49
N ALA A 98 4.25 -7.53 9.56
CA ALA A 98 3.21 -8.53 9.70
C ALA A 98 3.69 -9.97 9.78
N ALA A 99 4.78 -10.31 9.09
CA ALA A 99 5.33 -11.64 9.11
C ALA A 99 5.88 -12.04 10.49
N TYR A 100 6.23 -11.07 11.35
CA TYR A 100 6.71 -11.33 12.72
C TYR A 100 5.60 -11.70 13.70
N ASP A 101 4.34 -11.57 13.29
CA ASP A 101 3.17 -11.54 14.15
C ASP A 101 2.40 -12.90 14.11
N TYR A 102 3.06 -13.96 13.60
CA TYR A 102 2.56 -15.33 13.51
C TYR A 102 2.44 -15.98 14.90
N PRO A 103 1.24 -16.47 15.35
CA PRO A 103 0.46 -17.51 14.67
C PRO A 103 -1.07 -17.24 14.58
N SER A 104 -1.55 -16.02 14.85
CA SER A 104 -2.99 -15.74 14.96
C SER A 104 -3.62 -15.26 13.65
N ARG A 105 -4.76 -15.87 13.27
CA ARG A 105 -5.57 -15.54 12.09
C ARG A 105 -6.17 -14.13 12.08
N PHE A 106 -6.43 -13.54 13.25
CA PHE A 106 -6.83 -12.12 13.34
C PHE A 106 -5.66 -11.19 13.04
N VAL A 107 -4.47 -11.60 13.49
CA VAL A 107 -3.23 -10.89 13.24
C VAL A 107 -2.85 -10.96 11.76
N HIS A 108 -3.17 -12.04 11.05
CA HIS A 108 -2.96 -12.09 9.59
C HIS A 108 -3.80 -11.06 8.82
N MET A 109 -4.99 -10.70 9.30
CA MET A 109 -5.82 -9.70 8.61
C MET A 109 -5.38 -8.27 8.93
N THR A 110 -5.13 -7.95 10.21
CA THR A 110 -4.60 -6.63 10.59
C THR A 110 -3.18 -6.41 10.09
N ALA A 111 -2.33 -7.42 10.20
CA ALA A 111 -0.94 -7.29 9.82
C ALA A 111 -0.77 -7.48 8.30
N GLY A 112 -1.43 -8.46 7.69
CA GLY A 112 -1.27 -8.74 6.25
C GLY A 112 -1.91 -7.71 5.32
N VAL A 113 -2.93 -6.97 5.76
CA VAL A 113 -3.68 -6.03 4.90
C VAL A 113 -3.68 -4.61 5.49
N ALA A 114 -4.06 -4.44 6.75
CA ALA A 114 -4.23 -3.10 7.32
C ALA A 114 -2.89 -2.38 7.54
N LEU A 115 -1.85 -3.08 8.01
CA LEU A 115 -0.55 -2.47 8.30
C LEU A 115 0.21 -1.99 7.03
N PRO A 116 0.27 -2.77 5.93
CA PRO A 116 0.75 -2.28 4.63
C PRO A 116 0.02 -1.04 4.14
N LEU A 117 -1.31 -1.02 4.23
CA LEU A 117 -2.13 0.09 3.77
C LEU A 117 -2.00 1.32 4.67
N ALA A 118 -1.92 1.14 5.99
CA ALA A 118 -1.72 2.24 6.94
C ALA A 118 -0.34 2.89 6.79
N ALA A 119 0.69 2.13 6.44
CA ALA A 119 2.00 2.67 6.10
C ALA A 119 1.98 3.42 4.74
N ALA A 120 1.22 2.91 3.75
CA ALA A 120 1.17 3.50 2.42
C ALA A 120 0.30 4.77 2.34
N ALA A 121 -0.77 4.86 3.12
CA ALA A 121 -1.70 5.99 3.12
C ALA A 121 -1.05 7.38 3.33
N PRO A 122 -0.18 7.62 4.35
CA PRO A 122 0.47 8.91 4.52
C PRO A 122 1.44 9.23 3.39
N ALA A 123 2.12 8.22 2.81
CA ALA A 123 2.99 8.43 1.67
C ALA A 123 2.19 8.87 0.43
N VAL A 124 1.06 8.21 0.14
CA VAL A 124 0.17 8.58 -0.97
C VAL A 124 -0.41 9.98 -0.78
N TYR A 125 -0.82 10.34 0.44
CA TYR A 125 -1.34 11.69 0.73
C TYR A 125 -0.27 12.77 0.54
N VAL A 126 0.91 12.62 1.17
CA VAL A 126 1.97 13.65 1.11
C VAL A 126 2.54 13.77 -0.30
N LEU A 127 2.75 12.67 -1.00
CA LEU A 127 3.25 12.70 -2.38
C LEU A 127 2.19 13.19 -3.36
N GLY A 128 0.92 12.81 -3.18
CA GLY A 128 -0.19 13.37 -3.95
C GLY A 128 -0.22 14.91 -3.82
N ARG A 129 -0.09 15.43 -2.60
CA ARG A 129 -0.02 16.87 -2.30
C ARG A 129 1.18 17.60 -2.92
N ALA A 130 2.29 16.90 -3.12
CA ALA A 130 3.54 17.50 -3.58
C ALA A 130 3.73 17.40 -5.11
N LEU A 131 3.05 16.45 -5.75
CA LEU A 131 3.29 16.06 -7.13
C LEU A 131 2.10 16.31 -8.07
N VAL A 132 0.89 16.48 -7.54
CA VAL A 132 -0.36 16.73 -8.26
C VAL A 132 -0.95 18.05 -7.79
#